data_AF-A0A1V8T490-F1
#
_entry.id   AF-A0A1V8T490-F1
#
_cell.length_a   1.000
_cell.length_b   1.000
_cell.length_c   1.000
_cell.angle_alpha   90.00
_cell.angle_beta   90.00
_cell.angle_gamma   90.00
#
_symmetry.space_group_name_H-M   'P 1'
#
loop_
_entity.id
_entity.type
_entity.pdbx_description
1 polymer ?
#
loop_
_entity_poly.entity_id
_entity_poly.type
_entity_poly.pdbx_seq_one_letter_code
_entity_poly.pdbx_strand_id
1 'polypeptide(L)'
;MPLFSQFKSNEHTVSKTETWRHSGAAYDLVSMFSHSCRPQVSVYCDDSGTRRAYAHRDIAAGEEIADNYHEQCPSLSFERRKKYLKDYDCLCELCTPSPAGREISDTRRLMNRVLRNGLEDNPTVRATEYPITVERLRIRDDVFEELSALPDREYNAWYTVHQFMLAILLDAEGLHIPLTIVSYARAAANLVYMADNLGLKMLPPRLYENVKMWTQKSEAIAQKTGYLVVYGHETRMHKQWMSLREVLLAVVEKGEIPRLRRTVGVAGF
;
A
#
# COMPACT_ATOMS: atom_id res chain seq x y z
N MET A 1 -15.98 -25.81 -21.81
CA MET A 1 -15.13 -25.81 -20.59
C MET A 1 -15.96 -26.40 -19.46
N PRO A 2 -15.43 -27.27 -18.58
CA PRO A 2 -16.18 -27.77 -17.42
C PRO A 2 -16.62 -26.63 -16.50
N LEU A 3 -17.81 -26.73 -15.88
CA LEU A 3 -18.35 -25.70 -14.98
C LEU A 3 -17.38 -25.35 -13.84
N PHE A 4 -16.71 -26.36 -13.29
CA PHE A 4 -15.69 -26.14 -12.25
C PHE A 4 -14.50 -25.31 -12.76
N SER A 5 -14.02 -25.56 -13.97
CA SER A 5 -12.93 -24.78 -14.57
C SER A 5 -13.36 -23.33 -14.85
N GLN A 6 -14.61 -23.12 -15.24
CA GLN A 6 -15.18 -21.77 -15.40
C GLN A 6 -15.28 -21.06 -14.04
N PHE A 7 -15.72 -21.75 -12.99
CA PHE A 7 -15.73 -21.19 -11.64
C PHE A 7 -14.32 -20.81 -11.18
N LYS A 8 -13.34 -21.72 -11.28
CA LYS A 8 -11.96 -21.45 -10.82
C LYS A 8 -11.25 -20.32 -11.56
N SER A 9 -11.58 -20.10 -12.83
CA SER A 9 -11.03 -18.97 -13.61
C SER A 9 -11.69 -17.63 -13.31
N ASN A 10 -12.86 -17.65 -12.65
CA ASN A 10 -13.67 -16.47 -12.33
C ASN A 10 -13.95 -16.36 -10.82
N GLU A 11 -13.19 -17.08 -9.99
CA GLU A 11 -13.36 -17.12 -8.55
C GLU A 11 -12.80 -15.83 -7.94
N HIS A 12 -13.62 -15.17 -7.13
CA HIS A 12 -13.24 -14.00 -6.35
C HIS A 12 -13.18 -14.37 -4.87
N THR A 13 -12.10 -13.98 -4.21
CA THR A 13 -11.97 -14.12 -2.75
C THR A 13 -12.93 -13.15 -2.05
N VAL A 14 -13.82 -13.66 -1.21
CA VAL A 14 -14.70 -12.88 -0.34
C VAL A 14 -14.17 -13.02 1.08
N SER A 15 -13.89 -11.90 1.74
CA SER A 15 -13.36 -11.87 3.10
C SER A 15 -14.33 -11.11 3.99
N LYS A 16 -14.77 -11.72 5.09
CA LYS A 16 -15.60 -11.03 6.09
C LYS A 16 -14.70 -10.45 7.19
N THR A 17 -14.67 -9.13 7.32
CA THR A 17 -13.72 -8.39 8.16
C THR A 17 -13.81 -8.79 9.64
N GLU A 18 -15.02 -9.03 10.13
CA GLU A 18 -15.28 -9.42 11.53
C GLU A 18 -14.69 -10.79 11.90
N THR A 19 -14.70 -11.73 10.95
CA THR A 19 -14.41 -13.14 11.23
C THR A 19 -13.11 -13.63 10.61
N TRP A 20 -12.49 -12.82 9.75
CA TRP A 20 -11.32 -13.19 8.93
C TRP A 20 -11.52 -14.49 8.15
N ARG A 21 -12.78 -14.82 7.82
CA ARG A 21 -13.09 -15.98 6.99
C ARG A 21 -13.03 -15.59 5.53
N HIS A 22 -12.33 -16.40 4.75
CA HIS A 22 -12.27 -16.32 3.30
C HIS A 22 -13.22 -17.33 2.67
N SER A 23 -13.85 -16.98 1.56
CA SER A 23 -14.70 -17.86 0.75
C SER A 23 -14.53 -17.52 -0.73
N GLY A 24 -14.87 -18.45 -1.62
CA GLY A 24 -14.91 -18.21 -3.06
C GLY A 24 -16.31 -17.88 -3.52
N ALA A 25 -16.45 -16.88 -4.40
CA ALA A 25 -17.71 -16.54 -5.04
C ALA A 25 -17.50 -16.13 -6.51
N ALA A 26 -18.56 -16.17 -7.31
CA ALA A 26 -18.55 -15.74 -8.71
C ALA A 26 -19.31 -14.41 -8.84
N TYR A 27 -18.75 -13.48 -9.61
CA TYR A 27 -19.33 -12.16 -9.86
C TYR A 27 -19.22 -11.79 -11.34
N ASP A 28 -20.26 -12.12 -12.10
CA ASP A 28 -20.23 -12.09 -13.58
C ASP A 28 -19.75 -10.75 -14.15
N LEU A 29 -20.23 -9.61 -13.63
CA LEU A 29 -19.87 -8.29 -14.14
C LEU A 29 -18.39 -7.94 -13.90
N VAL A 30 -17.85 -8.31 -12.74
CA VAL A 30 -16.45 -8.00 -12.39
C VAL A 30 -15.50 -8.97 -13.08
N SER A 31 -15.94 -10.21 -13.29
CA SER A 31 -15.21 -11.22 -14.06
C SER A 31 -14.99 -10.84 -15.53
N MET A 32 -15.66 -9.81 -16.04
CA MET A 32 -15.39 -9.25 -17.36
C MET A 32 -14.13 -8.37 -17.42
N PHE A 33 -13.62 -7.89 -16.28
CA PHE A 33 -12.43 -7.03 -16.28
C PHE A 33 -11.19 -7.84 -16.58
N SER A 34 -10.36 -7.34 -17.50
CA SER A 34 -9.07 -7.94 -17.83
C SER A 34 -8.03 -7.73 -16.73
N HIS A 35 -6.92 -8.46 -16.80
CA HIS A 35 -5.78 -8.25 -15.92
C HIS A 35 -4.90 -7.09 -16.40
N SER A 36 -4.46 -6.23 -15.48
CA SER A 36 -3.31 -5.34 -15.68
C SER A 36 -2.40 -5.30 -14.45
N CYS A 37 -1.08 -5.29 -14.69
CA CYS A 37 -0.11 -5.07 -13.60
C CYS A 37 -0.12 -3.62 -13.08
N ARG A 38 -0.75 -2.71 -13.82
CA ARG A 38 -1.07 -1.32 -13.45
C ARG A 38 -2.54 -1.07 -13.79
N PRO A 39 -3.47 -1.58 -12.96
CA PRO A 39 -4.90 -1.50 -13.26
C PRO A 39 -5.40 -0.06 -13.26
N GLN A 40 -6.62 0.17 -13.75
CA GLN A 40 -7.35 1.43 -13.56
C GLN A 40 -8.41 1.31 -12.47
N VAL A 41 -8.84 0.08 -12.21
CA VAL A 41 -9.91 -0.24 -11.29
C VAL A 41 -9.38 -1.10 -10.18
N SER A 42 -10.02 -1.03 -9.03
CA SER A 42 -9.82 -2.00 -7.96
C SER A 42 -11.15 -2.49 -7.45
N VAL A 43 -11.17 -3.78 -7.13
CA VAL A 43 -12.39 -4.47 -6.75
C VAL A 43 -12.28 -4.94 -5.31
N TYR A 44 -13.24 -4.56 -4.47
CA TYR A 44 -13.37 -5.09 -3.11
C TYR A 44 -14.75 -5.71 -2.88
N CYS A 45 -14.83 -6.58 -1.88
CA CYS A 45 -16.09 -7.12 -1.39
C CYS A 45 -16.38 -6.51 -0.02
N ASP A 46 -17.57 -5.93 0.16
CA ASP A 46 -18.00 -5.47 1.50
C ASP A 46 -18.52 -6.65 2.34
N ASP A 47 -18.75 -6.40 3.63
CA ASP A 47 -19.24 -7.43 4.57
C ASP A 47 -20.67 -7.94 4.26
N SER A 48 -21.39 -7.28 3.34
CA SER A 48 -22.66 -7.78 2.80
C SER A 48 -22.48 -8.78 1.65
N GLY A 49 -21.25 -9.03 1.20
CA GLY A 49 -20.94 -9.87 0.05
C GLY A 49 -21.07 -9.14 -1.29
N THR A 50 -21.28 -7.81 -1.29
CA THR A 50 -21.41 -7.02 -2.51
C THR A 50 -20.03 -6.70 -3.07
N ARG A 51 -19.77 -7.08 -4.33
CA ARG A 51 -18.56 -6.67 -5.05
C ARG A 51 -18.74 -5.28 -5.63
N ARG A 52 -17.77 -4.42 -5.35
CA ARG A 52 -17.75 -3.03 -5.77
C ARG A 52 -16.43 -2.75 -6.48
N ALA A 53 -16.55 -2.09 -7.63
CA ALA A 53 -15.44 -1.75 -8.50
C ALA A 53 -15.31 -0.24 -8.58
N TYR A 54 -14.09 0.26 -8.46
CA TYR A 54 -13.83 1.69 -8.45
C TYR A 54 -12.65 2.06 -9.31
N ALA A 55 -12.88 3.03 -10.19
CA ALA A 55 -11.82 3.64 -10.98
C ALA A 55 -10.99 4.55 -10.09
N HIS A 56 -9.67 4.44 -10.21
CA HIS A 56 -8.70 5.29 -9.52
C HIS A 56 -7.90 6.19 -10.48
N ARG A 57 -8.35 6.27 -11.73
CA ARG A 57 -7.98 7.26 -12.73
C ARG A 57 -9.14 7.43 -13.70
N ASP A 58 -9.14 8.52 -14.46
CA ASP A 58 -10.08 8.68 -15.57
C ASP A 58 -9.89 7.54 -16.57
N ILE A 59 -11.01 7.00 -17.03
CA ILE A 59 -11.09 5.92 -18.03
C ILE A 59 -11.80 6.53 -19.24
N ALA A 60 -11.13 6.56 -20.38
CA ALA A 60 -11.71 7.14 -21.59
C ALA A 60 -12.86 6.27 -22.12
N ALA A 61 -13.80 6.87 -22.84
CA ALA A 61 -14.85 6.12 -23.52
C ALA A 61 -14.22 5.12 -24.50
N GLY A 62 -14.56 3.83 -24.35
CA GLY A 62 -13.97 2.74 -25.15
C GLY A 62 -12.62 2.22 -24.65
N GLU A 63 -12.04 2.78 -23.58
CA GLU A 63 -10.88 2.19 -22.90
C GLU A 63 -11.29 0.91 -22.16
N GLU A 64 -10.47 -0.13 -22.27
CA GLU A 64 -10.68 -1.39 -21.56
C GLU A 64 -10.47 -1.21 -20.05
N ILE A 65 -11.41 -1.77 -19.28
CA ILE A 65 -11.34 -1.77 -17.81
C ILE A 65 -10.53 -2.98 -17.35
N ALA A 66 -9.46 -2.73 -16.60
CA ALA A 66 -8.62 -3.76 -16.02
C ALA A 66 -8.44 -3.61 -14.50
N ASP A 67 -8.45 -4.75 -13.82
CA ASP A 67 -8.09 -4.92 -12.41
C ASP A 67 -6.80 -5.75 -12.29
N ASN A 68 -6.22 -5.81 -11.10
CA ASN A 68 -5.14 -6.72 -10.80
C ASN A 68 -5.68 -8.00 -10.14
N TYR A 69 -5.62 -9.12 -10.87
CA TYR A 69 -6.11 -10.41 -10.37
C TYR A 69 -5.35 -10.97 -9.15
N HIS A 70 -4.22 -10.38 -8.74
CA HIS A 70 -3.44 -10.92 -7.65
C HIS A 70 -2.74 -9.83 -6.83
N GLU A 71 -3.09 -9.73 -5.55
CA GLU A 71 -2.57 -8.71 -4.62
C GLU A 71 -1.04 -8.58 -4.58
N GLN A 72 -0.31 -9.67 -4.86
CA GLN A 72 1.14 -9.72 -4.89
C GLN A 72 1.76 -9.17 -6.18
N CYS A 73 1.07 -9.25 -7.34
CA CYS A 73 1.58 -8.82 -8.64
C CYS A 73 2.19 -7.41 -8.65
N PRO A 74 1.62 -6.41 -7.96
CA PRO A 74 2.25 -5.09 -7.75
C PRO A 74 3.70 -5.12 -7.27
N SER A 75 4.14 -6.17 -6.58
CA SER A 75 5.49 -6.29 -6.01
C SER A 75 6.37 -7.38 -6.64
N LEU A 76 5.90 -8.02 -7.71
CA LEU A 76 6.61 -9.11 -8.38
C LEU A 76 7.38 -8.61 -9.60
N SER A 77 8.50 -9.28 -9.91
CA SER A 77 9.24 -9.06 -11.15
C SER A 77 8.44 -9.53 -12.37
N PHE A 78 8.79 -9.08 -13.57
CA PHE A 78 8.14 -9.47 -14.82
C PHE A 78 8.02 -11.00 -14.95
N GLU A 79 9.12 -11.73 -14.79
CA GLU A 79 9.14 -13.19 -14.91
C GLU A 79 8.24 -13.87 -13.87
N ARG A 80 8.18 -13.34 -12.65
CA ARG A 80 7.29 -13.87 -11.62
C ARG A 80 5.83 -13.60 -11.98
N ARG A 81 5.48 -12.37 -12.39
CA ARG A 81 4.11 -12.03 -12.83
C ARG A 81 3.67 -12.95 -13.98
N LYS A 82 4.54 -13.15 -14.98
CA LYS A 82 4.27 -14.07 -16.09
C LYS A 82 4.01 -15.51 -15.61
N LYS A 83 4.81 -16.01 -14.68
CA LYS A 83 4.61 -17.34 -14.08
C LYS A 83 3.28 -17.45 -13.30
N TYR A 84 2.81 -16.36 -12.69
CA TYR A 84 1.51 -16.35 -11.99
C TYR A 84 0.33 -16.35 -12.95
N LEU A 85 0.42 -15.62 -14.06
CA LEU A 85 -0.67 -15.46 -15.02
C LEU A 85 -0.86 -16.65 -15.95
N LYS A 86 0.08 -17.63 -15.95
CA LYS A 86 0.14 -18.96 -16.59
C LYS A 86 -0.53 -19.15 -17.96
N ASP A 87 -1.80 -18.81 -18.06
CA ASP A 87 -2.70 -19.03 -19.17
C ASP A 87 -2.73 -17.86 -20.17
N TYR A 88 -2.14 -16.71 -19.86
CA TYR A 88 -2.04 -15.58 -20.80
C TYR A 88 -0.83 -14.66 -20.55
N ASP A 89 -0.40 -13.97 -21.62
CA ASP A 89 0.62 -12.93 -21.56
C ASP A 89 -0.03 -11.57 -21.27
N CYS A 90 0.39 -10.93 -20.18
CA CYS A 90 -0.05 -9.57 -19.86
C CYS A 90 0.63 -8.55 -20.79
N LEU A 91 -0.17 -7.75 -21.51
CA LEU A 91 0.29 -6.75 -22.47
C LEU A 91 0.21 -5.31 -21.92
N CYS A 92 0.08 -5.14 -20.60
CA CYS A 92 0.06 -3.80 -20.01
C CYS A 92 1.41 -3.07 -20.17
N GLU A 93 1.39 -1.76 -19.98
CA GLU A 93 2.54 -0.85 -20.05
C GLU A 93 3.73 -1.21 -19.13
N LEU A 94 3.55 -2.11 -18.17
CA LEU A 94 4.65 -2.61 -17.31
C LEU A 94 5.29 -3.90 -17.84
N CYS A 95 4.61 -4.61 -18.73
CA CYS A 95 5.05 -5.89 -19.27
C CYS A 95 5.56 -5.76 -20.72
N THR A 96 5.12 -4.74 -21.44
CA THR A 96 5.53 -4.42 -22.82
C THR A 96 6.75 -3.52 -23.00
N PRO A 97 7.34 -2.82 -21.99
CA PRO A 97 8.55 -2.03 -22.19
C PRO A 97 9.74 -2.84 -22.70
N SER A 98 10.80 -2.14 -23.11
CA SER A 98 12.09 -2.75 -23.44
C SER A 98 12.67 -3.52 -22.24
N PRO A 99 13.61 -4.46 -22.46
CA PRO A 99 14.28 -5.18 -21.37
C PRO A 99 14.85 -4.25 -20.29
N ALA A 100 15.48 -3.14 -20.68
CA ALA A 100 16.00 -2.14 -19.75
C ALA A 100 14.88 -1.46 -18.93
N GLY A 101 13.75 -1.13 -19.56
CA GLY A 101 12.59 -0.59 -18.86
C GLY A 101 12.01 -1.58 -17.84
N ARG A 102 11.97 -2.88 -18.19
CA ARG A 102 11.53 -3.94 -17.27
C ARG A 102 12.50 -4.13 -16.11
N GLU A 103 13.81 -4.08 -16.35
CA GLU A 103 14.83 -4.19 -15.30
C GLU A 103 14.72 -3.07 -14.26
N ILE A 104 14.46 -1.83 -14.72
CA ILE A 104 14.22 -0.70 -13.82
C ILE A 104 12.97 -0.93 -12.96
N SER A 105 11.86 -1.36 -13.57
CA SER A 105 10.62 -1.67 -12.84
C SER A 105 10.82 -2.84 -11.86
N ASP A 106 11.52 -3.90 -12.29
CA ASP A 106 11.79 -5.07 -11.46
C ASP A 106 12.70 -4.72 -10.28
N THR A 107 13.67 -3.83 -10.47
CA THR A 107 14.51 -3.28 -9.40
C THR A 107 13.66 -2.52 -8.38
N ARG A 108 12.79 -1.61 -8.83
CA ARG A 108 11.90 -0.84 -7.94
C ARG A 108 10.94 -1.76 -7.19
N ARG A 109 10.37 -2.76 -7.86
CA ARG A 109 9.47 -3.75 -7.25
C ARG A 109 10.18 -4.68 -6.26
N LEU A 110 11.43 -5.03 -6.53
CA LEU A 110 12.29 -5.72 -5.57
C LEU A 110 12.50 -4.86 -4.32
N MET A 111 12.89 -3.59 -4.49
CA MET A 111 13.06 -2.67 -3.36
C MET A 111 11.76 -2.48 -2.58
N ASN A 112 10.62 -2.31 -3.25
CA ASN A 112 9.30 -2.25 -2.63
C ASN A 112 9.02 -3.47 -1.77
N ARG A 113 9.28 -4.67 -2.30
CA ARG A 113 9.07 -5.92 -1.57
C ARG A 113 10.00 -6.06 -0.37
N VAL A 114 11.27 -5.68 -0.52
CA VAL A 114 12.26 -5.71 0.57
C VAL A 114 11.88 -4.72 1.67
N LEU A 115 11.51 -3.49 1.31
CA LEU A 115 11.10 -2.47 2.28
C LEU A 115 9.82 -2.92 3.00
N ARG A 116 8.76 -3.25 2.26
CA ARG A 116 7.49 -3.69 2.88
C ARG A 116 7.68 -4.88 3.82
N ASN A 117 8.33 -5.94 3.35
CA ASN A 117 8.47 -7.17 4.12
C ASN A 117 9.56 -7.08 5.20
N GLY A 118 10.46 -6.10 5.10
CA GLY A 118 11.59 -5.92 6.02
C GLY A 118 11.15 -5.50 7.42
N LEU A 119 10.00 -4.83 7.54
CA LEU A 119 9.50 -4.27 8.80
C LEU A 119 8.15 -4.81 9.28
N GLU A 120 7.50 -5.68 8.52
CA GLU A 120 6.22 -6.27 8.96
C GLU A 120 6.48 -7.39 9.99
N ASP A 121 6.19 -7.03 11.24
CA ASP A 121 6.68 -7.63 12.49
C ASP A 121 5.85 -8.82 13.01
N ASN A 122 5.28 -9.66 12.13
CA ASN A 122 4.51 -10.80 12.62
C ASN A 122 4.85 -12.13 11.94
N PRO A 123 5.66 -12.99 12.60
CA PRO A 123 5.96 -14.35 12.15
C PRO A 123 4.73 -15.27 12.08
N THR A 124 3.67 -15.02 12.87
CA THR A 124 2.51 -15.92 12.97
C THR A 124 1.44 -15.69 11.89
N VAL A 125 1.37 -14.49 11.31
CA VAL A 125 0.54 -14.21 10.11
C VAL A 125 1.15 -14.91 8.86
N ARG A 126 2.44 -15.28 8.90
CA ARG A 126 3.21 -15.77 7.75
C ARG A 126 2.85 -17.17 7.26
N ALA A 127 2.18 -18.00 8.06
CA ALA A 127 1.96 -19.41 7.68
C ALA A 127 0.69 -19.66 6.86
N THR A 128 -0.31 -18.77 6.93
CA THR A 128 -1.65 -19.02 6.36
C THR A 128 -1.94 -18.27 5.07
N GLU A 129 -1.35 -17.09 4.84
CA GLU A 129 -1.67 -16.26 3.65
C GLU A 129 -0.56 -16.23 2.58
N TYR A 130 0.71 -16.46 2.93
CA TYR A 130 1.83 -16.21 2.01
C TYR A 130 2.89 -17.30 2.00
N PRO A 131 2.63 -18.45 1.37
CA PRO A 131 3.60 -19.53 1.33
C PRO A 131 4.75 -19.17 0.37
N ILE A 132 5.99 -19.24 0.87
CA ILE A 132 7.23 -19.62 0.15
C ILE A 132 8.13 -18.52 -0.43
N THR A 133 7.75 -17.23 -0.59
CA THR A 133 8.65 -16.26 -1.28
C THR A 133 9.42 -15.25 -0.42
N VAL A 134 9.24 -15.21 0.90
CA VAL A 134 9.75 -14.10 1.74
C VAL A 134 10.94 -14.49 2.64
N GLU A 135 11.26 -15.77 2.78
CA GLU A 135 12.26 -16.26 3.76
C GLU A 135 13.67 -15.66 3.59
N ARG A 136 14.00 -15.10 2.41
CA ARG A 136 15.34 -14.53 2.10
C ARG A 136 15.40 -13.01 1.91
N LEU A 137 14.28 -12.29 2.08
CA LEU A 137 14.23 -10.83 1.90
C LEU A 137 13.80 -10.09 3.19
N ARG A 138 13.80 -10.78 4.33
CA ARG A 138 13.63 -10.18 5.65
C ARG A 138 14.87 -9.33 5.96
N ILE A 139 14.67 -8.20 6.66
CA ILE A 139 15.77 -7.63 7.44
C ILE A 139 16.24 -8.74 8.38
N ARG A 140 17.54 -9.06 8.35
CA ARG A 140 18.06 -10.14 9.18
C ARG A 140 17.71 -9.87 10.64
N ASP A 141 17.41 -10.93 11.39
CA ASP A 141 16.91 -10.83 12.76
C ASP A 141 17.86 -9.98 13.65
N ASP A 142 19.18 -10.07 13.43
CA ASP A 142 20.17 -9.23 14.09
C ASP A 142 20.05 -7.74 13.75
N VAL A 143 19.81 -7.40 12.48
CA VAL A 143 19.58 -6.01 12.07
C VAL A 143 18.25 -5.50 12.61
N PHE A 144 17.23 -6.36 12.69
CA PHE A 144 15.95 -5.99 13.29
C PHE A 144 16.08 -5.75 14.80
N GLU A 145 16.83 -6.60 15.51
CA GLU A 145 17.18 -6.41 16.93
C GLU A 145 17.97 -5.13 17.14
N GLU A 146 18.97 -4.84 16.29
CA GLU A 146 19.72 -3.58 16.31
C GLU A 146 18.80 -2.37 16.10
N LEU A 147 17.92 -2.41 15.11
CA LEU A 147 16.93 -1.35 14.85
C LEU A 147 15.98 -1.16 16.05
N SER A 148 15.52 -2.26 16.65
CA SER A 148 14.61 -2.24 17.79
C SER A 148 15.29 -1.77 19.08
N ALA A 149 16.62 -1.89 19.17
CA ALA A 149 17.43 -1.38 20.26
C ALA A 149 17.82 0.10 20.10
N LEU A 150 17.51 0.73 18.96
CA LEU A 150 17.81 2.14 18.75
C LEU A 150 16.99 3.03 19.70
N PRO A 151 17.55 4.16 20.14
CA PRO A 151 16.77 5.19 20.81
C PRO A 151 15.59 5.64 19.94
N ASP A 152 14.44 5.96 20.55
CA ASP A 152 13.20 6.36 19.85
C ASP A 152 13.44 7.40 18.75
N ARG A 153 14.33 8.36 19.00
CA ARG A 153 14.68 9.41 18.03
C ARG A 153 15.30 8.84 16.75
N GLU A 154 16.25 7.91 16.89
CA GLU A 154 16.98 7.31 15.77
C GLU A 154 16.09 6.32 15.03
N TYR A 155 15.33 5.51 15.75
CA TYR A 155 14.31 4.64 15.18
C TYR A 155 13.30 5.43 14.34
N ASN A 156 12.75 6.52 14.87
CA ASN A 156 11.77 7.35 14.16
C ASN A 156 12.36 8.02 12.90
N ALA A 157 13.62 8.45 12.95
CA ALA A 157 14.29 9.00 11.77
C ALA A 157 14.44 7.94 10.68
N TRP A 158 14.90 6.74 11.03
CA TRP A 158 15.03 5.62 10.11
C TRP A 158 13.67 5.21 9.54
N TYR A 159 12.66 5.07 10.39
CA TYR A 159 11.31 4.69 10.00
C TYR A 159 10.65 5.74 9.08
N THR A 160 10.96 7.02 9.27
CA THR A 160 10.52 8.10 8.37
C THR A 160 11.10 7.92 6.97
N VAL A 161 12.41 7.70 6.87
CA VAL A 161 13.08 7.47 5.58
C VAL A 161 12.54 6.21 4.91
N HIS A 162 12.34 5.15 5.68
CA HIS A 162 11.75 3.91 5.20
C HIS A 162 10.37 4.13 4.55
N GLN A 163 9.45 4.77 5.27
CA GLN A 163 8.09 5.01 4.77
C GLN A 163 8.09 5.92 3.54
N PHE A 164 8.94 6.96 3.55
CA PHE A 164 9.08 7.85 2.41
C PHE A 164 9.61 7.13 1.16
N MET A 165 10.64 6.30 1.31
CA MET A 165 11.22 5.51 0.22
C MET A 165 10.20 4.52 -0.35
N LEU A 166 9.45 3.83 0.51
CA LEU A 166 8.39 2.94 0.10
C LEU A 166 7.31 3.68 -0.69
N ALA A 167 6.87 4.84 -0.21
CA ALA A 167 5.86 5.66 -0.89
C ALA A 167 6.33 6.12 -2.28
N ILE A 168 7.57 6.60 -2.42
CA ILE A 168 8.12 7.04 -3.72
C ILE A 168 8.21 5.89 -4.70
N LEU A 169 8.71 4.74 -4.28
CA LEU A 169 8.89 3.59 -5.16
C LEU A 169 7.54 3.02 -5.62
N LEU A 170 6.53 3.01 -4.77
CA LEU A 170 5.16 2.63 -5.16
C LEU A 170 4.54 3.64 -6.13
N ASP A 171 4.67 4.94 -5.85
CA ASP A 171 4.18 6.02 -6.71
C ASP A 171 4.85 6.01 -8.09
N ALA A 172 6.17 5.77 -8.14
CA ALA A 172 6.94 5.64 -9.38
C ALA A 172 6.51 4.43 -10.24
N GLU A 173 5.97 3.39 -9.62
CA GLU A 173 5.36 2.24 -10.29
C GLU A 173 3.88 2.46 -10.63
N GLY A 174 3.33 3.64 -10.30
CA GLY A 174 1.92 3.97 -10.46
C GLY A 174 0.99 3.14 -9.58
N LEU A 175 1.51 2.57 -8.49
CA LEU A 175 0.75 1.76 -7.55
C LEU A 175 0.11 2.70 -6.52
N HIS A 176 -1.05 3.23 -6.87
CA HIS A 176 -1.81 4.19 -6.06
C HIS A 176 -2.77 3.45 -5.10
N ILE A 177 -2.18 2.59 -4.25
CA ILE A 177 -2.88 1.71 -3.30
C ILE A 177 -2.89 2.28 -1.87
N PRO A 178 -3.69 1.73 -0.93
CA PRO A 178 -3.71 2.16 0.47
C PRO A 178 -2.33 2.27 1.13
N LEU A 179 -1.42 1.33 0.84
CA LEU A 179 -0.06 1.37 1.38
C LEU A 179 0.69 2.64 0.96
N THR A 180 0.59 3.05 -0.30
CA THR A 180 1.21 4.29 -0.81
C THR A 180 0.68 5.53 -0.09
N ILE A 181 -0.63 5.58 0.11
CA ILE A 181 -1.32 6.68 0.80
C ILE A 181 -0.84 6.78 2.25
N VAL A 182 -0.88 5.66 2.99
CA VAL A 182 -0.47 5.59 4.40
C VAL A 182 1.01 5.88 4.57
N SER A 183 1.88 5.37 3.69
CA SER A 183 3.32 5.59 3.78
C SER A 183 3.71 7.05 3.61
N TYR A 184 3.10 7.80 2.68
CA TYR A 184 3.28 9.26 2.59
C TYR A 184 2.82 9.97 3.87
N ALA A 185 1.60 9.66 4.35
CA ALA A 185 1.06 10.27 5.57
C ALA A 185 1.93 9.98 6.81
N ARG A 186 2.39 8.74 6.95
CA ARG A 186 3.20 8.31 8.09
C ARG A 186 4.58 8.95 8.08
N ALA A 187 5.23 9.04 6.92
CA ALA A 187 6.49 9.78 6.79
C ALA A 187 6.32 11.25 7.20
N ALA A 188 5.24 11.91 6.75
CA ALA A 188 4.95 13.29 7.12
C ALA A 188 4.69 13.44 8.63
N ALA A 189 3.86 12.56 9.20
CA ALA A 189 3.49 12.62 10.60
C ALA A 189 4.69 12.38 11.52
N ASN A 190 5.59 11.47 11.15
CA ASN A 190 6.82 11.24 11.92
C ASN A 190 7.71 12.49 11.98
N LEU A 191 7.79 13.30 10.92
CA LEU A 191 8.51 14.58 10.98
C LEU A 191 7.86 15.53 12.01
N VAL A 192 6.53 15.55 12.09
CA VAL A 192 5.78 16.34 13.08
C VAL A 192 6.05 15.82 14.49
N TYR A 193 5.96 14.50 14.72
CA TYR A 193 6.23 13.89 16.02
C TYR A 193 7.67 14.12 16.48
N MET A 194 8.65 14.02 15.58
CA MET A 194 10.05 14.31 15.91
C MET A 194 10.24 15.78 16.29
N ALA A 195 9.56 16.71 15.62
CA ALA A 195 9.61 18.13 15.97
C ALA A 195 8.95 18.42 17.32
N ASP A 196 7.81 17.81 17.62
CA ASP A 196 7.14 17.89 18.94
C ASP A 196 8.03 17.34 20.06
N ASN A 197 8.69 16.20 19.82
CA ASN A 197 9.64 15.60 20.77
C ASN A 197 10.86 16.50 21.05
N LEU A 198 11.21 17.38 20.11
CA LEU A 198 12.24 18.42 20.31
C LEU A 198 11.69 19.68 21.00
N GLY A 199 10.41 19.70 21.37
CA GLY A 199 9.75 20.84 22.01
C GLY A 199 9.49 22.00 21.05
N LEU A 200 9.51 21.76 19.74
CA LEU A 200 9.22 22.79 18.75
C LEU A 200 7.72 23.07 18.73
N LYS A 201 7.37 24.36 18.62
CA LYS A 201 5.98 24.80 18.41
C LYS A 201 5.63 24.98 16.94
N MET A 202 6.65 25.14 16.10
CA MET A 202 6.56 25.39 14.68
C MET A 202 7.53 24.47 13.95
N LEU A 203 7.12 23.96 12.78
CA LEU A 203 8.04 23.25 11.90
C LEU A 203 9.07 24.22 11.28
N PRO A 204 10.35 23.87 11.26
CA PRO A 204 11.34 24.56 10.45
C PRO A 204 10.92 24.59 8.97
N PRO A 205 11.21 25.65 8.20
CA PRO A 205 10.68 25.84 6.84
C PRO A 205 10.85 24.62 5.92
N ARG A 206 12.03 23.98 5.92
CA ARG A 206 12.27 22.78 5.10
C ARG A 206 11.44 21.58 5.54
N LEU A 207 11.24 21.38 6.84
CA LEU A 207 10.40 20.29 7.35
C LEU A 207 8.93 20.57 7.06
N TYR A 208 8.49 21.82 7.18
CA TYR A 208 7.14 22.23 6.80
C TYR A 208 6.85 21.93 5.34
N GLU A 209 7.74 22.30 4.41
CA GLU A 209 7.55 22.01 2.98
C GLU A 209 7.49 20.51 2.70
N ASN A 210 8.33 19.69 3.34
CA ASN A 210 8.26 18.24 3.20
C ASN A 210 6.94 17.68 3.73
N VAL A 211 6.53 18.05 4.95
CA VAL A 211 5.27 17.61 5.57
C VAL A 211 4.09 18.00 4.69
N LYS A 212 4.07 19.24 4.19
CA LYS A 212 3.04 19.75 3.28
C LYS A 212 2.98 18.95 1.99
N MET A 213 4.10 18.80 1.29
CA MET A 213 4.16 18.08 0.03
C MET A 213 3.71 16.61 0.18
N TRP A 214 4.19 15.92 1.22
CA TRP A 214 3.87 14.50 1.42
C TRP A 214 2.42 14.31 1.88
N THR A 215 1.89 15.20 2.71
CA THR A 215 0.46 15.22 3.08
C THR A 215 -0.40 15.43 1.84
N GLN A 216 -0.08 16.43 1.02
CA GLN A 216 -0.81 16.70 -0.22
C GLN A 216 -0.78 15.52 -1.19
N LYS A 217 0.37 14.83 -1.32
CA LYS A 217 0.44 13.60 -2.12
C LYS A 217 -0.46 12.50 -1.56
N SER A 218 -0.43 12.26 -0.25
CA SER A 218 -1.30 11.28 0.40
C SER A 218 -2.78 11.59 0.13
N GLU A 219 -3.21 12.84 0.35
CA GLU A 219 -4.57 13.30 0.10
C GLU A 219 -4.97 13.17 -1.38
N ALA A 220 -4.11 13.62 -2.29
CA ALA A 220 -4.41 13.59 -3.73
C ALA A 220 -4.59 12.16 -4.23
N ILE A 221 -3.76 11.22 -3.78
CA ILE A 221 -3.90 9.80 -4.13
C ILE A 221 -5.18 9.23 -3.51
N ALA A 222 -5.47 9.50 -2.23
CA ALA A 222 -6.66 9.02 -1.55
C ALA A 222 -7.96 9.52 -2.22
N GLN A 223 -8.02 10.80 -2.58
CA GLN A 223 -9.15 11.40 -3.28
C GLN A 223 -9.30 10.84 -4.69
N LYS A 224 -8.21 10.78 -5.46
CA LYS A 224 -8.20 10.28 -6.84
C LYS A 224 -8.63 8.82 -6.91
N THR A 225 -8.20 8.01 -5.95
CA THR A 225 -8.46 6.58 -5.94
C THR A 225 -9.77 6.21 -5.26
N GLY A 226 -10.30 7.09 -4.41
CA GLY A 226 -11.39 6.79 -3.47
C GLY A 226 -10.97 5.87 -2.31
N TYR A 227 -9.74 5.34 -2.32
CA TYR A 227 -9.22 4.54 -1.23
C TYR A 227 -9.12 5.34 0.05
N LEU A 228 -9.46 4.69 1.16
CA LEU A 228 -9.45 5.27 2.50
C LEU A 228 -10.40 6.47 2.70
N VAL A 229 -10.97 7.07 1.65
CA VAL A 229 -11.99 8.13 1.74
C VAL A 229 -13.39 7.54 1.62
N VAL A 230 -13.62 6.71 0.59
CA VAL A 230 -14.93 6.13 0.28
C VAL A 230 -14.99 4.67 0.71
N TYR A 231 -13.88 3.93 0.55
CA TYR A 231 -13.83 2.47 0.76
C TYR A 231 -13.24 2.07 2.11
N GLY A 232 -12.84 3.06 2.90
CA GLY A 232 -11.97 2.86 4.05
C GLY A 232 -12.65 2.43 5.33
N HIS A 233 -13.94 2.72 5.51
CA HIS A 233 -14.58 2.96 6.82
C HIS A 233 -14.25 1.95 7.95
N GLU A 234 -13.88 0.70 7.63
CA GLU A 234 -13.59 -0.32 8.64
C GLU A 234 -12.18 -0.95 8.58
N THR A 235 -11.35 -0.60 7.58
CA THR A 235 -10.00 -1.19 7.45
C THR A 235 -9.00 -0.63 8.46
N ARG A 236 -8.02 -1.45 8.90
CA ARG A 236 -6.91 -1.00 9.77
C ARG A 236 -6.16 0.18 9.16
N MET A 237 -5.87 0.12 7.87
CA MET A 237 -5.15 1.18 7.14
C MET A 237 -5.95 2.49 7.07
N HIS A 238 -7.27 2.43 6.90
CA HIS A 238 -8.11 3.63 6.97
C HIS A 238 -8.08 4.28 8.34
N LYS A 239 -8.29 3.51 9.41
CA LYS A 239 -8.25 4.02 10.78
C LYS A 239 -6.90 4.68 11.09
N GLN A 240 -5.81 4.05 10.65
CA GLN A 240 -4.46 4.61 10.75
C GLN A 240 -4.29 5.88 9.92
N TRP A 241 -4.76 5.90 8.67
CA TRP A 241 -4.64 7.07 7.82
C TRP A 241 -5.45 8.25 8.35
N MET A 242 -6.69 8.02 8.80
CA MET A 242 -7.55 9.07 9.36
C MET A 242 -6.93 9.73 10.59
N SER A 243 -6.34 8.94 11.50
CA SER A 243 -5.69 9.50 12.69
C SER A 243 -4.45 10.35 12.34
N LEU A 244 -3.67 9.93 11.34
CA LEU A 244 -2.55 10.72 10.83
C LEU A 244 -3.04 11.98 10.11
N ARG A 245 -4.07 11.85 9.28
CA ARG A 245 -4.66 12.92 8.48
C ARG A 245 -5.13 14.08 9.32
N GLU A 246 -5.82 13.83 10.44
CA GLU A 246 -6.26 14.88 11.35
C GLU A 246 -5.11 15.75 11.86
N VAL A 247 -4.01 15.11 12.28
CA VAL A 247 -2.79 15.81 12.72
C VAL A 247 -2.18 16.60 11.57
N LEU A 248 -2.04 15.98 10.41
CA LEU A 248 -1.36 16.57 9.26
C LEU A 248 -2.12 17.78 8.71
N LEU A 249 -3.45 17.72 8.62
CA LEU A 249 -4.24 18.85 8.14
C LEU A 249 -4.12 20.07 9.06
N ALA A 250 -4.08 19.87 10.37
CA ALA A 250 -3.83 20.95 11.32
C ALA A 250 -2.46 21.60 11.13
N VAL A 251 -1.43 20.80 10.82
CA VAL A 251 -0.06 21.30 10.59
C VAL A 251 0.07 21.99 9.24
N VAL A 252 -0.53 21.47 8.17
CA VAL A 252 -0.34 21.99 6.81
C VAL A 252 -0.87 23.42 6.65
N GLU A 253 -1.90 23.80 7.40
CA GLU A 253 -2.48 25.15 7.32
C GLU A 253 -1.49 26.25 7.76
N LYS A 254 -0.74 26.02 8.85
CA LYS A 254 0.06 27.09 9.52
C LYS A 254 1.49 26.71 9.86
N GLY A 255 1.86 25.43 9.74
CA GLY A 255 3.13 24.88 10.23
C GLY A 255 3.21 24.75 11.75
N GLU A 256 2.13 25.08 12.46
CA GLU A 256 2.00 24.93 13.91
C GLU A 256 1.92 23.44 14.28
N ILE A 257 2.68 23.05 15.30
CA ILE A 257 2.67 21.68 15.81
C ILE A 257 1.53 21.58 16.83
N PRO A 258 0.47 20.78 16.57
CA PRO A 258 -0.64 20.66 17.51
C PRO A 258 -0.17 19.98 18.79
N ARG A 259 -0.90 20.17 19.89
CA ARG A 259 -0.64 19.40 21.12
C ARG A 259 -1.02 17.94 20.88
N LEU A 260 -0.02 17.12 20.59
CA LEU A 260 -0.20 15.70 20.39
C LEU A 260 -0.46 15.07 21.76
N ARG A 261 -1.55 14.31 21.88
CA ARG A 261 -1.78 13.52 23.10
C ARG A 261 -0.62 12.54 23.20
N ARG A 262 0.22 12.69 24.23
CA ARG A 262 1.18 11.66 24.62
C ARG A 262 0.37 10.45 25.11
N THR A 263 -0.11 9.62 24.19
CA THR A 263 -0.59 8.29 24.55
C THR A 263 0.60 7.55 25.11
N VAL A 264 0.61 7.37 26.43
CA VAL A 264 1.52 6.49 27.15
C VAL A 264 1.44 5.12 26.47
N GLY A 265 2.52 4.72 25.82
CA GLY A 265 2.64 3.43 25.13
C GLY A 265 1.97 3.40 23.75
N VAL A 266 2.71 3.80 22.71
CA VAL A 266 2.68 3.05 21.45
C VAL A 266 3.85 2.07 21.51
N ALA A 267 3.76 1.13 22.46
CA ALA A 267 4.44 -0.14 22.32
C ALA A 267 3.62 -0.94 21.31
N GLY A 268 4.22 -1.28 20.18
CA GLY A 268 3.67 -2.22 19.19
C GLY A 268 3.15 -1.56 17.92
N PHE A 269 4.00 -1.54 16.88
CA PHE A 269 3.56 -1.66 15.49
C PHE A 269 3.90 -3.04 14.98
#